data_AF-A0A537YE19-F1
#
_entry.id   AF-A0A537YE19-F1
#
_cell.length_a   1.000
_cell.length_b   1.000
_cell.length_c   1.000
_cell.angle_alpha   90.00
_cell.angle_beta   90.00
_cell.angle_gamma   90.00
#
_symmetry.space_group_name_H-M   'P 1'
#
loop_
_entity.id
_entity.type
_entity.pdbx_description
1 polymer ?
#
loop_
_entity_poly.entity_id
_entity_poly.type
_entity_poly.pdbx_seq_one_letter_code
_entity_poly.pdbx_strand_id
1 'polypeptide(L)'
;MVDPPEAPGRSDEPRRRRHRGIQYVGVGVSVLFLGALVLVLLSNGRVQGSIPGSDSILSLAAIHRGFLVGTAGGVLESPDGKTWLAATNIPREPVFVASDGTTSFVLAGGTLKSTRDLRIFGTLATGVTGTVIAPGLDGTLYVAAGRSIDRVASPGGTPLPPLPAAPAPGVFSMAVVGDRPDSVLVGAIGGLWRTDDAGRTWQRILGTPSQAVLVDPSNPQRILLGTPGGVLVSGNGGLQWRQTEMRKDVHGLSQENGKFFAVTTERVVYGSNDGTTGWTALTP
;
A
#
# COMPACT_ATOMS: atom_id res chain seq x y z
N MET A 1 76.15 34.85 -41.29
CA MET A 1 76.26 36.33 -41.32
C MET A 1 74.83 36.84 -41.42
N VAL A 2 74.08 36.89 -40.31
CA VAL A 2 74.01 37.98 -39.32
C VAL A 2 73.83 39.33 -40.00
N ASP A 3 72.59 39.86 -39.94
CA ASP A 3 72.36 41.14 -39.27
C ASP A 3 71.04 41.12 -38.46
N PRO A 4 70.97 41.83 -37.32
CA PRO A 4 69.91 41.73 -36.32
C PRO A 4 68.92 42.94 -36.39
N PRO A 5 67.94 43.08 -35.47
CA PRO A 5 66.66 43.75 -35.71
C PRO A 5 66.59 45.18 -35.15
N GLU A 6 65.55 45.93 -35.54
CA GLU A 6 65.08 47.11 -34.80
C GLU A 6 63.55 47.28 -34.87
N ALA A 7 62.93 47.32 -33.71
CA ALA A 7 61.65 47.98 -33.39
C ALA A 7 62.01 49.08 -32.36
N PRO A 8 61.29 50.22 -32.19
CA PRO A 8 59.89 50.23 -31.74
C PRO A 8 59.09 51.53 -32.07
N GLY A 9 57.83 51.64 -31.60
CA GLY A 9 57.12 52.93 -31.53
C GLY A 9 55.66 52.85 -31.09
N ARG A 10 55.38 53.27 -29.85
CA ARG A 10 54.06 53.60 -29.25
C ARG A 10 53.37 54.71 -30.08
N SER A 11 52.08 55.04 -30.03
CA SER A 11 51.00 55.02 -29.03
C SER A 11 49.66 55.29 -29.73
N ASP A 12 48.52 54.92 -29.14
CA ASP A 12 47.44 55.87 -28.80
C ASP A 12 46.15 55.18 -28.31
N GLU A 13 45.62 55.74 -27.22
CA GLU A 13 44.43 55.34 -26.46
C GLU A 13 43.10 55.46 -27.23
N PRO A 14 42.04 54.74 -26.77
CA PRO A 14 40.81 54.58 -27.53
C PRO A 14 39.81 55.74 -27.35
N ARG A 15 39.32 56.28 -28.47
CA ARG A 15 38.17 57.22 -28.52
C ARG A 15 36.85 56.49 -28.23
N ARG A 16 36.18 56.90 -27.15
CA ARG A 16 34.79 56.55 -26.81
C ARG A 16 33.84 56.84 -27.98
N ARG A 17 33.24 55.80 -28.57
CA ARG A 17 32.03 55.93 -29.42
C ARG A 17 30.80 55.44 -28.66
N ARG A 18 29.89 56.38 -28.35
CA ARG A 18 28.55 56.10 -27.84
C ARG A 18 27.79 55.23 -28.86
N HIS A 19 27.38 54.04 -28.47
CA HIS A 19 26.38 53.25 -29.19
C HIS A 19 25.06 53.29 -28.39
N ARG A 20 24.03 53.90 -28.98
CA ARG A 20 22.64 53.62 -28.63
C ARG A 20 22.23 52.40 -29.48
N GLY A 21 21.87 51.30 -28.83
CA GLY A 21 21.44 50.07 -29.49
C GLY A 21 20.42 49.32 -28.64
N ILE A 22 19.16 49.46 -29.05
CA ILE A 22 18.12 48.43 -29.19
C ILE A 22 17.79 47.53 -27.96
N GLN A 23 16.60 47.87 -27.45
CA GLN A 23 15.56 47.13 -26.74
C GLN A 23 15.67 45.61 -26.53
N TYR A 24 15.30 45.23 -25.30
CA TYR A 24 15.00 43.92 -24.75
C TYR A 24 14.15 43.03 -25.67
N VAL A 25 14.77 42.01 -26.26
CA VAL A 25 14.07 40.80 -26.73
C VAL A 25 14.93 39.61 -26.31
N GLY A 26 14.63 38.98 -25.17
CA GLY A 26 15.44 37.85 -24.72
C GLY A 26 15.15 37.27 -23.33
N VAL A 27 14.02 37.58 -22.69
CA VAL A 27 13.67 36.96 -21.39
C VAL A 27 12.33 36.19 -21.43
N GLY A 28 11.57 36.29 -22.52
CA GLY A 28 10.23 35.69 -22.62
C GLY A 28 10.17 34.23 -23.07
N VAL A 29 11.19 33.70 -23.77
CA VAL A 29 11.11 32.34 -24.36
C VAL A 29 11.78 31.28 -23.48
N SER A 30 12.74 31.66 -22.62
CA SER A 30 13.44 30.71 -21.75
C SER A 30 12.65 30.32 -20.50
N VAL A 31 11.75 31.17 -20.01
CA VAL A 31 10.94 30.89 -18.81
C VAL A 31 9.75 29.97 -19.14
N LEU A 32 9.19 30.05 -20.36
CA LEU A 32 8.14 29.14 -20.80
C LEU A 32 8.67 27.73 -21.11
N PHE A 33 9.89 27.61 -21.65
CA PHE A 33 10.52 26.30 -21.83
C PHE A 33 10.99 25.67 -20.51
N LEU A 34 11.54 26.44 -19.56
CA LEU A 34 11.83 25.89 -18.23
C LEU A 34 10.53 25.56 -17.46
N GLY A 35 9.49 26.37 -17.57
CA GLY A 35 8.19 26.11 -16.93
C GLY A 35 7.51 24.86 -17.47
N ALA A 36 7.50 24.66 -18.79
CA ALA A 36 6.98 23.46 -19.43
C ALA A 36 7.87 22.23 -19.20
N LEU A 37 9.19 22.38 -19.21
CA LEU A 37 10.13 21.28 -18.94
C LEU A 37 10.12 20.87 -17.46
N VAL A 38 9.94 21.81 -16.52
CA VAL A 38 9.74 21.52 -15.09
C VAL A 38 8.37 20.89 -14.87
N LEU A 39 7.30 21.31 -15.57
CA LEU A 39 6.01 20.60 -15.51
C LEU A 39 6.10 19.19 -16.11
N VAL A 40 6.84 19.01 -17.21
CA VAL A 40 7.04 17.69 -17.86
C VAL A 40 7.94 16.79 -17.02
N LEU A 41 8.95 17.34 -16.34
CA LEU A 41 9.82 16.59 -15.41
C LEU A 41 9.12 16.30 -14.07
N LEU A 42 8.16 17.13 -13.63
CA LEU A 42 7.28 16.83 -12.49
C LEU A 42 6.11 15.90 -12.88
N SER A 43 5.75 15.80 -14.16
CA SER A 43 4.76 14.83 -14.66
C SER A 43 5.37 13.49 -15.06
N ASN A 44 6.68 13.43 -15.31
CA ASN A 44 7.41 12.21 -15.62
C ASN A 44 7.68 11.41 -14.34
N GLY A 45 6.68 10.64 -13.90
CA GLY A 45 6.87 9.63 -12.87
C GLY A 45 5.58 9.08 -12.24
N ARG A 46 4.43 9.75 -12.41
CA ARG A 46 3.15 9.21 -11.94
C ARG A 46 2.54 8.35 -13.04
N VAL A 47 2.52 7.03 -12.81
CA VAL A 47 1.67 6.12 -13.58
C VAL A 47 0.24 6.67 -13.51
N GLN A 48 -0.35 6.98 -14.66
CA GLN A 48 -1.72 7.50 -14.73
C GLN A 48 -2.66 6.46 -14.06
N GLY A 49 -3.44 6.87 -13.05
CA GLY A 49 -4.25 5.96 -12.23
C GLY A 49 -3.63 5.47 -10.93
N SER A 50 -2.39 5.89 -10.60
CA SER A 50 -1.78 5.54 -9.32
C SER A 50 -2.45 6.27 -8.14
N ILE A 51 -2.42 5.60 -6.99
CA ILE A 51 -2.87 6.11 -5.70
C ILE A 51 -2.02 7.35 -5.36
N PRO A 52 -2.62 8.54 -5.15
CA PRO A 52 -1.89 9.76 -4.92
C PRO A 52 -1.19 9.78 -3.56
N GLY A 53 -0.27 10.74 -3.39
CA GLY A 53 0.48 10.93 -2.14
C GLY A 53 1.80 10.14 -2.09
N SER A 54 2.52 10.31 -0.97
CA SER A 54 3.82 9.68 -0.71
C SER A 54 3.83 8.77 0.52
N ASP A 55 2.74 8.74 1.29
CA ASP A 55 2.64 7.93 2.50
C ASP A 55 2.69 6.44 2.16
N SER A 56 3.40 5.66 2.97
CA SER A 56 3.49 4.21 2.81
C SER A 56 2.10 3.57 2.76
N ILE A 57 1.89 2.67 1.81
CA ILE A 57 0.68 1.85 1.72
C ILE A 57 0.76 0.75 2.77
N LEU A 58 -0.30 0.59 3.54
CA LEU A 58 -0.36 -0.35 4.66
C LEU A 58 -1.29 -1.52 4.41
N SER A 59 -2.42 -1.29 3.72
CA SER A 59 -3.46 -2.30 3.53
C SER A 59 -4.43 -1.94 2.40
N LEU A 60 -5.15 -2.94 1.90
CA LEU A 60 -6.15 -2.82 0.85
C LEU A 60 -7.44 -3.52 1.29
N ALA A 61 -8.58 -2.87 1.08
CA ALA A 61 -9.90 -3.46 1.21
C ALA A 61 -10.65 -3.28 -0.12
N ALA A 62 -11.41 -4.30 -0.52
CA ALA A 62 -12.18 -4.29 -1.75
C ALA A 62 -13.60 -4.80 -1.45
N ILE A 63 -14.59 -4.05 -1.91
CA ILE A 63 -15.99 -4.40 -1.87
C ILE A 63 -16.63 -4.07 -3.21
N HIS A 64 -17.87 -4.51 -3.43
CA HIS A 64 -18.57 -4.27 -4.70
C HIS A 64 -18.67 -2.81 -5.13
N ARG A 65 -18.51 -1.88 -4.18
CA ARG A 65 -18.56 -0.42 -4.40
C ARG A 65 -17.21 0.23 -4.67
N GLY A 66 -16.11 -0.53 -4.60
CA GLY A 66 -14.77 -0.03 -4.87
C GLY A 66 -13.74 -0.47 -3.84
N PHE A 67 -12.74 0.38 -3.63
CA PHE A 67 -11.53 0.11 -2.87
C PHE A 67 -11.32 1.13 -1.77
N LEU A 68 -10.76 0.67 -0.65
CA LEU A 68 -10.06 1.52 0.31
C LEU A 68 -8.60 1.12 0.36
N VAL A 69 -7.72 2.11 0.43
CA VAL A 69 -6.30 1.93 0.69
C VAL A 69 -5.94 2.68 1.96
N GLY A 70 -5.56 1.93 2.99
CA GLY A 70 -5.01 2.47 4.22
C GLY A 70 -3.54 2.86 4.02
N THR A 71 -3.16 4.05 4.46
CA THR A 71 -1.79 4.57 4.38
C THR A 71 -1.33 5.06 5.74
N ALA A 72 -0.03 5.36 5.85
CA ALA A 72 0.53 6.01 7.04
C ALA A 72 -0.04 7.42 7.32
N GLY A 73 -0.70 8.05 6.35
CA GLY A 73 -1.23 9.42 6.44
C GLY A 73 -2.75 9.54 6.31
N GLY A 74 -3.48 8.44 6.27
CA GLY A 74 -4.94 8.43 6.16
C GLY A 74 -5.47 7.25 5.34
N VAL A 75 -6.66 7.42 4.78
CA VAL A 75 -7.27 6.43 3.87
C VAL A 75 -7.71 7.09 2.58
N LEU A 76 -7.47 6.39 1.48
CA LEU A 76 -7.89 6.77 0.13
C LEU A 76 -8.98 5.81 -0.33
N GLU A 77 -10.01 6.34 -0.96
CA GLU A 77 -11.12 5.60 -1.53
C GLU A 77 -11.14 5.72 -3.05
N SER A 78 -11.61 4.67 -3.72
CA SER A 78 -11.76 4.66 -5.17
C SER A 78 -12.95 3.80 -5.58
N PRO A 79 -13.87 4.30 -6.43
CA PRO A 79 -14.97 3.48 -6.94
C PRO A 79 -14.52 2.44 -7.97
N ASP A 80 -13.37 2.63 -8.61
CA ASP A 80 -12.93 1.84 -9.78
C ASP A 80 -11.47 1.35 -9.70
N GLY A 81 -10.73 1.73 -8.66
CA GLY A 81 -9.31 1.44 -8.48
C GLY A 81 -8.39 2.38 -9.28
N LYS A 82 -8.96 3.35 -10.00
CA LYS A 82 -8.27 4.24 -10.95
C LYS A 82 -8.35 5.70 -10.49
N THR A 83 -9.47 6.09 -9.90
CA THR A 83 -9.77 7.44 -9.43
C THR A 83 -9.79 7.47 -7.91
N TRP A 84 -8.92 8.27 -7.30
CA TRP A 84 -8.68 8.21 -5.86
C TRP A 84 -9.02 9.52 -5.17
N LEU A 85 -9.72 9.43 -4.06
CA LEU A 85 -10.07 10.56 -3.19
C LEU A 85 -9.65 10.24 -1.75
N ALA A 86 -9.30 11.25 -0.98
CA ALA A 86 -9.08 11.06 0.46
C ALA A 86 -10.44 11.00 1.17
N ALA A 87 -10.65 10.00 2.03
CA ALA A 87 -11.86 9.97 2.84
C ALA A 87 -11.78 11.08 3.89
N THR A 88 -12.62 12.09 3.77
CA THR A 88 -12.52 13.33 4.56
C THR A 88 -12.98 13.17 6.01
N ASN A 89 -13.75 12.12 6.31
CA ASN A 89 -14.30 11.84 7.64
C ASN A 89 -13.45 10.85 8.45
N ILE A 90 -12.24 10.51 7.96
CA ILE A 90 -11.29 9.63 8.62
C ILE A 90 -10.04 10.46 8.95
N PRO A 91 -9.49 10.38 10.17
CA PRO A 91 -8.31 11.16 10.54
C PRO A 91 -7.08 10.87 9.67
N ARG A 92 -6.17 11.84 9.58
CA ARG A 92 -4.88 11.71 8.91
C ARG A 92 -3.82 11.14 9.84
N GLU A 93 -3.91 9.84 10.05
CA GLU A 93 -2.97 9.03 10.84
C GLU A 93 -2.81 7.67 10.15
N PRO A 94 -1.96 6.75 10.64
CA PRO A 94 -1.91 5.41 10.06
C PRO A 94 -3.30 4.75 10.11
N VAL A 95 -3.85 4.46 8.94
CA VAL A 95 -5.14 3.78 8.80
C VAL A 95 -4.94 2.39 8.26
N PHE A 96 -5.59 1.43 8.89
CA PHE A 96 -5.62 0.05 8.44
C PHE A 96 -7.03 -0.33 8.01
N VAL A 97 -7.11 -1.00 6.86
CA VAL A 97 -8.37 -1.41 6.24
C VAL A 97 -8.35 -2.90 5.94
N ALA A 98 -9.52 -3.51 6.04
CA ALA A 98 -9.76 -4.89 5.61
C ALA A 98 -11.21 -5.02 5.15
N SER A 99 -11.55 -6.10 4.44
CA SER A 99 -12.91 -6.37 4.00
C SER A 99 -13.24 -7.85 4.03
N ASP A 100 -14.51 -8.17 4.24
CA ASP A 100 -15.08 -9.50 4.06
C ASP A 100 -15.67 -9.72 2.65
N GLY A 101 -15.37 -8.79 1.72
CA GLY A 101 -15.90 -8.74 0.36
C GLY A 101 -17.23 -7.97 0.22
N THR A 102 -17.95 -7.76 1.32
CA THR A 102 -19.24 -7.01 1.34
C THR A 102 -19.14 -5.71 2.16
N THR A 103 -18.39 -5.75 3.25
CA THR A 103 -18.19 -4.67 4.20
C THR A 103 -16.71 -4.35 4.28
N SER A 104 -16.38 -3.07 4.20
CA SER A 104 -15.04 -2.57 4.51
C SER A 104 -14.99 -2.12 5.95
N PHE A 105 -13.89 -2.46 6.62
CA PHE A 105 -13.58 -2.06 7.99
C PHE A 105 -12.38 -1.12 7.98
N VAL A 106 -12.41 -0.13 8.86
CA VAL A 106 -11.39 0.92 8.94
C VAL A 106 -11.02 1.13 10.41
N LEU A 107 -9.74 0.95 10.75
CA LEU A 107 -9.20 1.29 12.05
C LEU A 107 -8.34 2.54 11.93
N ALA A 108 -8.79 3.62 12.58
CA ALA A 108 -8.09 4.91 12.62
C ALA A 108 -8.27 5.53 14.02
N GLY A 109 -7.17 5.89 14.68
CA GLY A 109 -7.22 6.64 15.95
C GLY A 109 -7.90 5.88 17.08
N GLY A 110 -7.74 4.56 17.10
CA GLY A 110 -8.43 3.66 18.02
C GLY A 110 -9.94 3.58 17.82
N THR A 111 -10.47 4.10 16.71
CA THR A 111 -11.87 3.95 16.32
C THR A 111 -11.98 2.95 15.18
N LEU A 112 -12.76 1.90 15.40
CA LEU A 112 -13.10 0.92 14.38
C LEU A 112 -14.43 1.31 13.74
N LYS A 113 -14.41 1.47 12.43
CA LYS A 113 -15.56 1.84 11.61
C LYS A 113 -15.84 0.78 10.56
N SER A 114 -17.07 0.76 10.05
CA SER A 114 -17.48 -0.07 8.93
C SER A 114 -18.28 0.72 7.91
N THR A 115 -18.21 0.28 6.65
CA THR A 115 -19.00 0.82 5.54
C THR A 115 -19.30 -0.27 4.52
N ARG A 116 -20.44 -0.15 3.83
CA ARG A 116 -20.81 -1.00 2.67
C ARG A 116 -20.91 -0.20 1.37
N ASP A 117 -20.69 1.11 1.43
CA ASP A 117 -20.89 2.04 0.32
C ASP A 117 -19.72 3.00 0.10
N LEU A 118 -18.68 2.90 0.94
CA LEU A 118 -17.51 3.80 0.98
C LEU A 118 -17.84 5.26 1.28
N ARG A 119 -19.08 5.59 1.65
CA ARG A 119 -19.53 6.97 1.88
C ARG A 119 -19.92 7.20 3.32
N ILE A 120 -20.69 6.26 3.88
CA ILE A 120 -21.19 6.32 5.24
C ILE A 120 -20.43 5.31 6.08
N PHE A 121 -19.75 5.81 7.11
CA PHE A 121 -18.94 5.02 8.03
C PHE A 121 -19.61 4.96 9.41
N GLY A 122 -20.14 3.79 9.76
CA GLY A 122 -20.67 3.52 11.08
C GLY A 122 -19.56 3.15 12.06
N THR A 123 -19.56 3.74 13.26
CA THR A 123 -18.61 3.36 14.32
C THR A 123 -19.06 2.03 14.95
N LEU A 124 -18.16 1.04 14.96
CA LEU A 124 -18.36 -0.25 15.62
C LEU A 124 -17.81 -0.25 17.04
N ALA A 125 -16.64 0.34 17.26
CA ALA A 125 -15.98 0.40 18.55
C ALA A 125 -15.05 1.62 18.64
N THR A 126 -14.78 2.07 19.86
CA THR A 126 -13.81 3.10 20.20
C THR A 126 -12.85 2.57 21.27
N GLY A 127 -11.69 3.20 21.43
CA GLY A 127 -10.66 2.73 22.38
C GLY A 127 -10.00 1.42 21.95
N VAL A 128 -10.09 1.06 20.66
CA VAL A 128 -9.46 -0.13 20.10
C VAL A 128 -7.95 0.07 20.09
N THR A 129 -7.24 -0.70 20.90
CA THR A 129 -5.78 -0.71 20.89
C THR A 129 -5.32 -1.71 19.83
N GLY A 130 -4.70 -1.24 18.75
CA GLY A 130 -4.12 -2.11 17.73
C GLY A 130 -3.87 -1.42 16.39
N THR A 131 -3.29 -2.17 15.46
CA THR A 131 -2.94 -1.67 14.13
C THR A 131 -3.51 -2.56 13.04
N VAL A 132 -3.35 -3.87 13.09
CA VAL A 132 -3.84 -4.75 12.01
C VAL A 132 -5.24 -5.26 12.31
N ILE A 133 -6.13 -5.27 11.32
CA ILE A 133 -7.49 -5.78 11.45
C ILE A 133 -7.76 -6.93 10.47
N ALA A 134 -8.57 -7.90 10.88
CA ALA A 134 -9.02 -8.99 10.00
C ALA A 134 -10.47 -9.39 10.32
N PRO A 135 -11.37 -9.44 9.32
CA PRO A 135 -12.69 -10.00 9.49
C PRO A 135 -12.68 -11.53 9.40
N GLY A 136 -13.43 -12.19 10.28
CA GLY A 136 -13.80 -13.60 10.18
C GLY A 136 -15.11 -13.80 9.43
N LEU A 137 -15.31 -15.01 8.89
CA LEU A 137 -16.54 -15.38 8.16
C LEU A 137 -17.79 -15.42 9.05
N ASP A 138 -17.59 -15.52 10.37
CA ASP A 138 -18.62 -15.49 11.40
C ASP A 138 -19.06 -14.05 11.77
N GLY A 139 -18.47 -13.03 11.13
CA GLY A 139 -18.70 -11.62 11.45
C GLY A 139 -17.85 -11.09 12.61
N THR A 140 -17.01 -11.93 13.23
CA THR A 140 -16.09 -11.49 14.27
C THR A 140 -14.95 -10.66 13.67
N LEU A 141 -14.66 -9.50 14.25
CA LEU A 141 -13.49 -8.70 13.88
C LEU A 141 -12.34 -8.92 14.85
N TYR A 142 -11.17 -9.19 14.30
CA TYR A 142 -9.93 -9.38 15.02
C TYR A 142 -9.03 -8.17 14.85
N VAL A 143 -8.33 -7.79 15.91
CA VAL A 143 -7.37 -6.68 15.90
C VAL A 143 -6.07 -7.12 16.53
N ALA A 144 -4.94 -6.88 15.87
CA ALA A 144 -3.63 -7.14 16.42
C ALA A 144 -2.98 -5.86 16.96
N ALA A 145 -2.49 -5.92 18.19
CA ALA A 145 -1.79 -4.85 18.91
C ALA A 145 -0.39 -5.31 19.29
N GLY A 146 0.58 -5.11 18.39
CA GLY A 146 1.94 -5.63 18.56
C GLY A 146 1.95 -7.15 18.57
N ARG A 147 1.75 -7.75 19.75
CA ARG A 147 1.75 -9.20 19.98
C ARG A 147 0.43 -9.76 20.52
N SER A 148 -0.54 -8.91 20.83
CA SER A 148 -1.87 -9.35 21.24
C SER A 148 -2.79 -9.41 20.02
N ILE A 149 -3.70 -10.38 19.98
CA ILE A 149 -4.79 -10.42 19.01
C ILE A 149 -6.09 -10.43 19.82
N ASP A 150 -6.90 -9.39 19.67
CA ASP A 150 -8.15 -9.22 20.40
C ASP A 150 -9.35 -9.36 19.47
N ARG A 151 -10.49 -9.82 20.00
CA ARG A 151 -11.78 -9.84 19.30
C ARG A 151 -12.55 -8.58 19.67
N VAL A 152 -12.92 -7.76 18.70
CA VAL A 152 -13.54 -6.44 18.96
C VAL A 152 -15.06 -6.44 18.75
N ALA A 153 -15.59 -7.27 17.85
CA ALA A 153 -16.99 -7.18 17.39
C ALA A 153 -17.90 -8.37 17.76
N SER A 154 -17.62 -9.06 18.87
CA SER A 154 -18.59 -9.97 19.49
C SER A 154 -18.88 -9.47 20.90
N PRO A 155 -20.01 -8.78 21.17
CA PRO A 155 -20.38 -8.43 22.54
C PRO A 155 -20.41 -9.71 23.40
N GLY A 156 -19.47 -9.83 24.34
CA GLY A 156 -19.34 -11.01 25.21
C GLY A 156 -18.34 -12.10 24.76
N GLY A 157 -17.56 -11.88 23.69
CA GLY A 157 -16.49 -12.80 23.31
C GLY A 157 -15.27 -12.69 24.24
N THR A 158 -14.76 -13.82 24.74
CA THR A 158 -13.47 -13.86 25.43
C THR A 158 -12.33 -13.51 24.46
N PRO A 159 -11.39 -12.60 24.81
CA PRO A 159 -10.20 -12.31 24.01
C PRO A 159 -9.37 -13.57 23.70
N LEU A 160 -8.65 -13.58 22.57
CA LEU A 160 -7.69 -14.64 22.31
C LEU A 160 -6.46 -14.49 23.22
N PRO A 161 -5.86 -15.60 23.69
CA PRO A 161 -4.52 -15.58 24.30
C PRO A 161 -3.48 -14.83 23.42
N PRO A 162 -2.54 -14.11 24.04
CA PRO A 162 -1.51 -13.36 23.30
C PRO A 162 -0.52 -14.28 22.56
N LEU A 163 0.14 -13.76 21.52
CA LEU A 163 1.18 -14.48 20.78
C LEU A 163 2.31 -14.95 21.73
N PRO A 164 2.79 -16.21 21.64
CA PRO A 164 3.85 -16.76 22.48
C PRO A 164 5.13 -15.98 22.28
N ALA A 165 5.82 -15.62 23.37
CA ALA A 165 7.06 -14.85 23.39
C ALA A 165 8.20 -15.54 22.61
N ALA A 166 8.21 -15.35 21.29
CA ALA A 166 9.22 -15.86 20.37
C ALA A 166 9.27 -14.93 19.12
N PRO A 167 10.36 -14.97 18.34
CA PRO A 167 10.95 -13.79 17.71
C PRO A 167 10.23 -13.40 16.42
N ALA A 168 9.44 -12.34 16.44
CA ALA A 168 9.11 -11.57 15.24
C ALA A 168 8.50 -10.21 15.63
N PRO A 169 9.30 -9.14 15.81
CA PRO A 169 8.75 -7.79 15.87
C PRO A 169 8.18 -7.39 14.49
N GLY A 170 6.99 -6.79 14.47
CA GLY A 170 6.36 -6.19 13.28
C GLY A 170 5.33 -7.08 12.59
N VAL A 171 4.11 -7.14 13.13
CA VAL A 171 2.93 -7.70 12.44
C VAL A 171 2.49 -6.73 11.35
N PHE A 172 2.40 -7.22 10.11
CA PHE A 172 1.97 -6.43 8.96
C PHE A 172 0.55 -6.78 8.52
N SER A 173 0.16 -8.05 8.61
CA SER A 173 -1.16 -8.52 8.17
C SER A 173 -1.65 -9.72 8.96
N MET A 174 -2.96 -9.96 8.89
CA MET A 174 -3.63 -11.05 9.57
C MET A 174 -4.80 -11.56 8.73
N ALA A 175 -5.07 -12.87 8.78
CA ALA A 175 -6.26 -13.48 8.19
C ALA A 175 -6.80 -14.63 9.06
N VAL A 176 -8.11 -14.76 9.13
CA VAL A 176 -8.79 -15.88 9.80
C VAL A 176 -8.96 -17.03 8.81
N VAL A 177 -8.71 -18.27 9.23
CA VAL A 177 -8.75 -19.43 8.34
C VAL A 177 -10.14 -20.08 8.34
N GLY A 178 -10.94 -19.71 7.33
CA GLY A 178 -12.28 -20.26 7.14
C GLY A 178 -13.25 -19.85 8.25
N ASP A 179 -14.11 -20.78 8.66
CA ASP A 179 -15.08 -20.62 9.74
C ASP A 179 -14.50 -20.96 11.14
N ARG A 180 -13.17 -21.18 11.22
CA ARG A 180 -12.48 -21.53 12.46
C ARG A 180 -11.89 -20.29 13.11
N PRO A 181 -12.58 -19.63 14.06
CA PRO A 181 -12.11 -18.40 14.70
C PRO A 181 -10.82 -18.59 15.54
N ASP A 182 -10.43 -19.84 15.78
CA ASP A 182 -9.23 -20.22 16.51
C ASP A 182 -8.04 -20.46 15.58
N SER A 183 -8.25 -20.45 14.26
CA SER A 183 -7.19 -20.63 13.25
C SER A 183 -6.90 -19.29 12.57
N VAL A 184 -5.70 -18.77 12.78
CA VAL A 184 -5.29 -17.43 12.34
C VAL A 184 -3.90 -17.49 11.71
N LEU A 185 -3.73 -16.74 10.62
CA LEU A 185 -2.47 -16.47 9.98
C LEU A 185 -2.00 -15.05 10.29
N VAL A 186 -0.71 -14.90 10.58
CA VAL A 186 -0.06 -13.61 10.84
C VAL A 186 1.14 -13.45 9.92
N GLY A 187 1.08 -12.43 9.07
CA GLY A 187 2.18 -11.99 8.24
C GLY A 187 3.07 -11.01 8.99
N ALA A 188 4.37 -11.28 9.02
CA ALA A 188 5.37 -10.44 9.65
C ALA A 188 6.67 -10.40 8.84
N ILE A 189 7.59 -9.51 9.22
CA ILE A 189 8.93 -9.43 8.62
C ILE A 189 9.68 -10.78 8.71
N GLY A 190 9.45 -11.52 9.78
CA GLY A 190 10.10 -12.81 10.05
C GLY A 190 9.44 -14.00 9.37
N GLY A 191 8.33 -13.85 8.65
CA GLY A 191 7.64 -14.98 8.03
C GLY A 191 6.12 -14.94 8.12
N LEU A 192 5.49 -16.02 7.64
CA LEU A 192 4.09 -16.34 7.89
C LEU A 192 3.99 -17.30 9.07
N TRP A 193 3.19 -16.92 10.06
CA TRP A 193 2.93 -17.70 11.25
C TRP A 193 1.47 -18.15 11.28
N ARG A 194 1.21 -19.33 11.82
CA ARG A 194 -0.11 -19.93 11.95
C ARG A 194 -0.36 -20.38 13.38
N THR A 195 -1.57 -20.17 13.86
CA THR A 195 -2.15 -20.88 15.00
C THR A 195 -3.38 -21.64 14.53
N ASP A 196 -3.70 -22.74 15.19
CA ASP A 196 -4.94 -23.51 15.02
C ASP A 196 -5.69 -23.70 16.35
N ASP A 197 -5.23 -23.07 17.42
CA ASP A 197 -5.69 -23.26 18.79
C ASP A 197 -5.89 -21.94 19.53
N ALA A 198 -6.37 -20.92 18.82
CA ALA A 198 -6.68 -19.60 19.37
C ALA A 198 -5.44 -18.90 19.95
N GLY A 199 -4.28 -19.10 19.32
CA GLY A 199 -3.04 -18.46 19.68
C GLY A 199 -2.27 -19.10 20.83
N ARG A 200 -2.75 -20.24 21.38
CA ARG A 200 -2.04 -20.99 22.44
C ARG A 200 -0.70 -21.53 21.94
N THR A 201 -0.65 -21.99 20.69
CA THR A 201 0.57 -22.39 19.99
C THR A 201 0.66 -21.74 18.62
N TRP A 202 1.89 -21.48 18.19
CA TRP A 202 2.19 -20.87 16.90
C TRP A 202 3.29 -21.62 16.18
N GLN A 203 3.12 -21.76 14.88
CA GLN A 203 4.07 -22.41 13.98
C GLN A 203 4.43 -21.46 12.85
N ARG A 204 5.73 -21.30 12.59
CA ARG A 204 6.21 -20.61 11.41
C ARG A 204 6.08 -21.55 10.22
N ILE A 205 5.11 -21.29 9.33
CA ILE A 205 4.82 -22.15 8.18
C ILE A 205 5.53 -21.69 6.91
N LEU A 206 6.02 -20.44 6.88
CA LEU A 206 6.87 -19.94 5.80
C LEU A 206 7.87 -18.91 6.32
N GLY A 207 9.10 -18.97 5.82
CA GLY A 207 10.16 -18.06 6.24
C GLY A 207 10.26 -16.73 5.49
N THR A 208 9.56 -16.60 4.37
CA THR A 208 9.52 -15.42 3.53
C THR A 208 8.83 -14.25 4.24
N PRO A 209 9.37 -13.02 4.21
CA PRO A 209 8.68 -11.84 4.73
C PRO A 209 7.28 -11.70 4.14
N SER A 210 6.30 -11.50 5.02
CA SER A 210 4.88 -11.55 4.70
C SER A 210 4.25 -10.19 4.98
N GLN A 211 4.02 -9.39 3.94
CA GLN A 211 3.42 -8.05 4.05
C GLN A 211 1.90 -8.13 4.07
N ALA A 212 1.31 -8.98 3.22
CA ALA A 212 -0.13 -9.19 3.15
C ALA A 212 -0.46 -10.68 3.18
N VAL A 213 -1.55 -11.07 3.84
CA VAL A 213 -2.07 -12.43 3.82
C VAL A 213 -3.56 -12.38 3.51
N LEU A 214 -4.00 -13.27 2.61
CA LEU A 214 -5.39 -13.44 2.22
C LEU A 214 -5.71 -14.93 2.22
N VAL A 215 -6.76 -15.33 2.94
CA VAL A 215 -7.34 -16.67 2.87
C VAL A 215 -8.56 -16.59 1.96
N ASP A 216 -8.66 -17.48 0.98
CA ASP A 216 -9.83 -17.55 0.11
C ASP A 216 -11.04 -18.02 0.94
N PRO A 217 -12.12 -17.22 1.06
CA PRO A 217 -13.26 -17.56 1.89
C PRO A 217 -14.03 -18.77 1.33
N SER A 218 -13.91 -19.05 0.02
CA SER A 218 -14.54 -20.22 -0.63
C SER A 218 -13.70 -21.49 -0.49
N ASN A 219 -12.42 -21.36 -0.17
CA ASN A 219 -11.51 -22.48 0.00
C ASN A 219 -10.41 -22.12 1.01
N PRO A 220 -10.58 -22.41 2.31
CA PRO A 220 -9.61 -22.05 3.35
C PRO A 220 -8.23 -22.71 3.22
N GLN A 221 -8.06 -23.72 2.34
CA GLN A 221 -6.75 -24.28 2.00
C GLN A 221 -5.96 -23.39 1.04
N ARG A 222 -6.64 -22.44 0.39
CA ARG A 222 -6.06 -21.54 -0.58
C ARG A 222 -5.68 -20.23 0.08
N ILE A 223 -4.38 -19.96 0.11
CA ILE A 223 -3.79 -18.80 0.80
C ILE A 223 -2.93 -18.04 -0.20
N LEU A 224 -3.12 -16.73 -0.29
CA LEU A 224 -2.24 -15.83 -1.02
C LEU A 224 -1.42 -15.01 -0.03
N LEU A 225 -0.17 -14.80 -0.38
CA LEU A 225 0.78 -14.05 0.42
C LEU A 225 1.43 -12.97 -0.44
N GLY A 226 1.26 -11.71 -0.04
CA GLY A 226 1.97 -10.57 -0.58
C GLY A 226 3.34 -10.45 0.08
N THR A 227 4.36 -10.33 -0.76
CA THR A 227 5.77 -10.27 -0.35
C THR A 227 6.50 -9.19 -1.15
N PRO A 228 7.74 -8.82 -0.75
CA PRO A 228 8.54 -7.89 -1.52
C PRO A 228 8.86 -8.37 -2.94
N GLY A 229 8.79 -9.69 -3.18
CA GLY A 229 9.06 -10.31 -4.48
C GLY A 229 7.81 -10.66 -5.30
N GLY A 230 6.61 -10.24 -4.89
CA GLY A 230 5.36 -10.63 -5.56
C GLY A 230 4.41 -11.42 -4.68
N VAL A 231 3.46 -12.09 -5.34
CA VAL A 231 2.47 -12.95 -4.66
C VAL A 231 2.91 -14.41 -4.72
N LEU A 232 2.92 -15.06 -3.56
CA LEU A 232 2.98 -16.51 -3.43
C LEU A 232 1.56 -17.06 -3.19
N VAL A 233 1.30 -18.27 -3.68
CA VAL A 233 0.03 -18.97 -3.43
C VAL A 233 0.29 -20.37 -2.89
N SER A 234 -0.51 -20.77 -1.92
CA SER A 234 -0.64 -22.14 -1.45
C SER A 234 -2.05 -22.64 -1.74
N GLY A 235 -2.18 -23.91 -2.16
CA GLY A 235 -3.48 -24.58 -2.34
C GLY A 235 -3.74 -25.68 -1.32
N ASN A 236 -2.86 -25.83 -0.32
CA ASN A 236 -2.87 -26.93 0.65
C ASN A 236 -2.58 -26.42 2.08
N GLY A 237 -3.15 -25.27 2.43
CA GLY A 237 -3.12 -24.75 3.80
C GLY A 237 -1.76 -24.24 4.27
N GLY A 238 -0.88 -23.90 3.33
CA GLY A 238 0.46 -23.36 3.61
C GLY A 238 1.56 -24.42 3.69
N LEU A 239 1.28 -25.67 3.32
CA LEU A 239 2.29 -26.74 3.29
C LEU A 239 3.27 -26.58 2.13
N GLN A 240 2.80 -26.12 0.98
CA GLN A 240 3.61 -25.82 -0.19
C GLN A 240 3.20 -24.50 -0.82
N TRP A 241 4.18 -23.81 -1.41
CA TRP A 241 4.01 -22.47 -1.98
C TRP A 241 4.55 -22.42 -3.40
N ARG A 242 3.88 -21.67 -4.26
CA ARG A 242 4.31 -21.38 -5.63
C ARG A 242 4.25 -19.89 -5.90
N GLN A 243 5.22 -19.37 -6.63
CA GLN A 243 5.18 -18.01 -7.15
C GLN A 243 4.07 -17.88 -8.22
N THR A 244 3.24 -16.85 -8.11
CA THR A 244 2.18 -16.51 -9.10
C THR A 244 2.78 -15.87 -10.36
N GLU A 245 2.08 -15.04 -11.13
CA GLU A 245 2.66 -14.14 -12.14
C GLU A 245 2.99 -12.74 -11.59
N MET A 246 2.44 -12.36 -10.43
CA MET A 246 2.80 -11.09 -9.79
C MET A 246 4.24 -11.15 -9.28
N ARG A 247 5.09 -10.21 -9.72
CA ARG A 247 6.51 -10.09 -9.34
C ARG A 247 6.83 -8.76 -8.65
N LYS A 248 5.81 -7.94 -8.37
CA LYS A 248 5.96 -6.62 -7.77
C LYS A 248 5.78 -6.70 -6.27
N ASP A 249 6.49 -5.87 -5.52
CA ASP A 249 6.33 -5.74 -4.07
C ASP A 249 4.87 -5.42 -3.70
N VAL A 250 4.24 -6.28 -2.88
CA VAL A 250 2.80 -6.26 -2.58
C VAL A 250 2.56 -5.91 -1.12
N HIS A 251 1.92 -4.77 -0.88
CA HIS A 251 1.60 -4.27 0.45
C HIS A 251 0.21 -4.66 0.95
N GLY A 252 -0.72 -5.00 0.07
CA GLY A 252 -2.08 -5.37 0.46
C GLY A 252 -2.71 -6.31 -0.56
N LEU A 253 -3.51 -7.24 -0.04
CA LEU A 253 -4.31 -8.18 -0.80
C LEU A 253 -5.76 -8.08 -0.35
N SER A 254 -6.68 -8.19 -1.29
CA SER A 254 -8.12 -8.25 -1.02
C SER A 254 -8.83 -9.10 -2.08
N GLN A 255 -10.07 -9.49 -1.79
CA GLN A 255 -10.91 -10.23 -2.70
C GLN A 255 -12.34 -9.69 -2.67
N GLU A 256 -12.98 -9.66 -3.83
CA GLU A 256 -14.40 -9.40 -3.98
C GLU A 256 -14.95 -10.28 -5.08
N ASN A 257 -16.05 -11.01 -4.81
CA ASN A 257 -16.76 -11.84 -5.78
C ASN A 257 -15.87 -12.75 -6.64
N GLY A 258 -14.89 -13.41 -6.02
CA GLY A 258 -13.97 -14.32 -6.70
C GLY A 258 -12.82 -13.64 -7.45
N LYS A 259 -12.79 -12.31 -7.54
CA LYS A 259 -11.65 -11.55 -8.08
C LYS A 259 -10.67 -11.18 -6.97
N PHE A 260 -9.40 -11.25 -7.29
CA PHE A 260 -8.28 -10.96 -6.40
C PHE A 260 -7.65 -9.64 -6.76
N PHE A 261 -7.33 -8.86 -5.74
CA PHE A 261 -6.72 -7.55 -5.89
C PHE A 261 -5.44 -7.46 -5.08
N ALA A 262 -4.45 -6.79 -5.64
CA ALA A 262 -3.17 -6.52 -4.99
C ALA A 262 -2.83 -5.04 -5.15
N VAL A 263 -2.41 -4.39 -4.06
CA VAL A 263 -1.82 -3.05 -4.12
C VAL A 263 -0.32 -3.15 -3.98
N THR A 264 0.42 -2.48 -4.86
CA THR A 264 1.88 -2.60 -4.94
C THR A 264 2.60 -1.32 -4.49
N THR A 265 3.92 -1.39 -4.32
CA THR A 265 4.79 -0.25 -4.01
C THR A 265 4.77 0.84 -5.08
N GLU A 266 4.42 0.47 -6.32
CA GLU A 266 4.18 1.42 -7.42
C GLU A 266 2.88 2.24 -7.23
N ARG A 267 2.14 1.98 -6.13
CA ARG A 267 0.89 2.64 -5.78
C ARG A 267 -0.21 2.36 -6.80
N VAL A 268 -0.25 1.15 -7.34
CA VAL A 268 -1.25 0.72 -8.32
C VAL A 268 -1.99 -0.50 -7.77
N VAL A 269 -3.30 -0.54 -7.96
CA VAL A 269 -4.11 -1.74 -7.70
C VAL A 269 -4.11 -2.60 -8.96
N TYR A 270 -3.82 -3.89 -8.80
CA TYR A 270 -3.89 -4.90 -9.84
C TYR A 270 -5.06 -5.83 -9.57
N GLY A 271 -5.76 -6.26 -10.61
CA GLY A 271 -6.81 -7.28 -10.54
C GLY A 271 -6.39 -8.58 -11.22
N SER A 272 -6.87 -9.70 -10.70
CA SER A 272 -6.77 -11.04 -11.30
C SER A 272 -8.06 -11.82 -11.02
N ASN A 273 -8.49 -12.66 -11.98
CA ASN A 273 -9.69 -13.50 -11.80
C ASN A 273 -9.43 -14.74 -10.95
N ASP A 274 -8.17 -15.15 -10.81
CA ASP A 274 -7.79 -16.35 -10.07
C ASP A 274 -6.74 -16.06 -9.01
N GLY A 275 -6.18 -14.85 -8.92
CA GLY A 275 -5.14 -14.49 -7.97
C GLY A 275 -3.79 -15.18 -8.21
N THR A 276 -3.61 -15.85 -9.35
CA THR A 276 -2.36 -16.53 -9.71
C THR A 276 -1.80 -16.08 -11.05
N THR A 277 -2.64 -15.77 -12.03
CA THR A 277 -2.26 -15.36 -13.38
C THR A 277 -3.03 -14.11 -13.80
N GLY A 278 -2.62 -13.47 -14.90
CA GLY A 278 -3.39 -12.41 -15.54
C GLY A 278 -3.54 -11.13 -14.70
N TRP A 279 -2.58 -10.88 -13.80
CA TRP A 279 -2.57 -9.67 -12.97
C TRP A 279 -2.45 -8.43 -13.85
N THR A 280 -3.52 -7.63 -13.90
CA THR A 280 -3.61 -6.44 -14.76
C THR A 280 -3.77 -5.20 -13.90
N ALA A 281 -3.00 -4.16 -14.21
CA ALA A 281 -3.11 -2.88 -13.53
C ALA A 281 -4.49 -2.26 -13.78
N LEU A 282 -5.14 -1.77 -12.72
CA LEU A 282 -6.35 -0.95 -12.81
C LEU A 282 -5.92 0.49 -13.09
N THR A 283 -5.57 0.78 -14.34
CA THR A 283 -5.30 2.14 -14.82
C THR A 283 -6.50 2.66 -15.64
N PRO A 284 -6.72 3.99 -15.72
CA PRO A 284 -7.67 4.62 -16.64
C PRO A 284 -7.77 3.91 -17.98
#